data_AF-A0A024TET6-F1
#
_entry.id   AF-A0A024TET6-F1
#
_cell.length_a   1.000
_cell.length_b   1.000
_cell.length_c   1.000
_cell.angle_alpha   90.00
_cell.angle_beta   90.00
_cell.angle_gamma   90.00
#
_symmetry.space_group_name_H-M   'P 1'
#
loop_
_entity.id
_entity.type
_entity.pdbx_description
1 polymer ?
#
loop_
_entity_poly.entity_id
_entity_poly.type
_entity_poly.pdbx_seq_one_letter_code
_entity_poly.pdbx_strand_id
1 'polypeptide(L)'
;MAPPTTSWTFKSVMQPRALLLVGFAVWCTMAVLVLKGTWSSMGEVSVRAEHRQHDAIPGNSSRGIVICLHDGMVPMALSLVQELRHLGNKDVIHMYHCGADEISALSRATILAVDPTVQFIDVCTDMVASGKLREDQVPSFRSYWLKPLALIHSKLNHVMLMDTDVMVFHDPALLWDIQGYRDTGTLFFRDREIIIQMFLTDIVEFPDRTKQLALHALVETFDYAKFNLEYNPSSMLLNSLAWKGDAAHEQDSSITLIHKSRASVAMDVLFHLVTVDIHRHTPIFTHGDKELFWLAYELSQTPYFFSPWANSGAARPGDMVNHPNTLCGDLAQWIPDLRYQHALLYINGAYVFNPRSDHLADIPDMEGRRQKLLKYLPTHVSAQRRRSKALVRAHDPDNLWSDICLYNRGSEPIRPQDLDAMQRKINNAIDIAIQLDAVKAAQTSPAPLA
;
A
#
# COMPACT_ATOMS: atom_id res chain seq x y z
N MET A 1 63.35 28.97 -15.85
CA MET A 1 62.50 29.03 -17.04
C MET A 1 61.78 27.70 -17.16
N ALA A 2 60.50 27.67 -16.84
CA ALA A 2 59.63 26.51 -17.01
C ALA A 2 58.47 26.95 -17.95
N PRO A 3 58.15 26.19 -19.00
CA PRO A 3 56.96 26.40 -19.83
C PRO A 3 55.89 25.31 -19.52
N PRO A 4 54.62 25.46 -19.97
CA PRO A 4 53.55 25.84 -19.06
C PRO A 4 52.43 24.79 -18.90
N THR A 5 51.60 25.11 -17.91
CA THR A 5 50.38 24.46 -17.41
C THR A 5 49.26 24.29 -18.44
N THR A 6 48.68 23.09 -18.48
CA THR A 6 47.43 22.77 -19.17
C THR A 6 46.21 23.11 -18.31
N SER A 7 45.35 24.02 -18.80
CA SER A 7 43.97 24.20 -18.32
C SER A 7 43.02 24.06 -19.51
N TRP A 8 42.23 22.98 -19.54
CA TRP A 8 41.11 22.83 -20.48
C TRP A 8 39.81 22.86 -19.69
N THR A 9 39.12 23.99 -19.82
CA THR A 9 37.75 24.20 -19.37
C THR A 9 36.80 23.72 -20.46
N PHE A 10 35.98 22.70 -20.20
CA PHE A 10 34.81 22.39 -21.02
C PHE A 10 33.57 22.93 -20.33
N LYS A 11 33.05 24.03 -20.87
CA LYS A 11 31.68 24.49 -20.64
C LYS A 11 30.75 23.68 -21.55
N SER A 12 29.83 22.91 -20.98
CA SER A 12 28.58 22.56 -21.68
C SER A 12 27.41 22.89 -20.77
N VAL A 13 26.81 24.05 -21.01
CA VAL A 13 25.53 24.46 -20.44
C VAL A 13 24.45 23.65 -21.16
N MET A 14 23.86 22.68 -20.47
CA MET A 14 22.67 21.98 -20.93
C MET A 14 21.44 22.78 -20.46
N GLN A 15 20.57 23.17 -21.40
CA GLN A 15 19.44 24.07 -21.15
C GLN A 15 18.29 23.39 -20.36
N PRO A 16 17.54 24.11 -19.49
CA PRO A 16 16.51 23.53 -18.60
C PRO A 16 15.21 23.06 -19.30
N ARG A 17 15.17 23.04 -20.63
CA ARG A 17 13.95 22.72 -21.41
C ARG A 17 13.81 21.25 -21.81
N ALA A 18 14.83 20.42 -21.61
CA ALA A 18 14.80 19.00 -21.98
C ALA A 18 14.19 18.08 -20.90
N LEU A 19 14.09 18.52 -19.64
CA LEU A 19 13.49 17.75 -18.54
C LEU A 19 11.96 17.87 -18.45
N LEU A 20 11.37 18.87 -19.13
CA LEU A 20 9.92 19.09 -19.15
C LEU A 20 9.16 18.19 -20.15
N LEU A 21 9.85 17.57 -21.09
CA LEU A 21 9.22 16.78 -22.16
C LEU A 21 9.07 15.28 -21.84
N VAL A 22 9.80 14.76 -20.85
CA VAL A 22 9.69 13.35 -20.42
C VAL A 22 8.60 13.17 -19.36
N GLY A 23 8.35 14.18 -18.51
CA GLY A 23 7.28 14.15 -17.51
C GLY A 23 5.86 14.33 -18.09
N PHE A 24 5.72 14.95 -19.27
CA PHE A 24 4.40 15.20 -19.88
C PHE A 24 3.84 13.98 -20.65
N ALA A 25 4.71 13.10 -21.15
CA ALA A 25 4.32 11.94 -21.95
C ALA A 25 3.65 10.81 -21.11
N VAL A 26 3.97 10.72 -19.82
CA VAL A 26 3.35 9.77 -18.88
C VAL A 26 1.96 10.24 -18.43
N TRP A 27 1.70 11.55 -18.48
CA TRP A 27 0.41 12.12 -18.09
C TRP A 27 -0.65 12.05 -19.19
N CYS A 28 -0.29 12.25 -20.46
CA CYS A 28 -1.26 12.24 -21.56
C CYS A 28 -1.80 10.84 -21.93
N THR A 29 -1.07 9.76 -21.64
CA THR A 29 -1.53 8.39 -21.95
C THR A 29 -2.57 7.88 -20.96
N MET A 30 -2.56 8.33 -19.70
CA MET A 30 -3.59 8.01 -18.71
C MET A 30 -4.86 8.87 -18.89
N ALA A 31 -4.73 10.12 -19.34
CA ALA A 31 -5.88 11.00 -19.57
C ALA A 31 -6.80 10.53 -20.73
N VAL A 32 -6.25 9.82 -21.72
CA VAL A 32 -7.03 9.35 -22.89
C VAL A 32 -7.92 8.14 -22.57
N LEU A 33 -7.60 7.36 -21.54
CA LEU A 33 -8.44 6.23 -21.10
C LEU A 33 -9.60 6.65 -20.17
N VAL A 34 -9.54 7.87 -19.60
CA VAL A 34 -10.58 8.39 -18.68
C VAL A 34 -11.71 9.13 -19.43
N LEU A 35 -11.52 9.52 -20.69
CA LEU A 35 -12.45 10.42 -21.42
C LEU A 35 -13.51 9.74 -22.32
N LYS A 36 -13.75 8.42 -22.20
CA LYS A 36 -14.80 7.73 -22.99
C LYS A 36 -15.76 6.86 -22.15
N GLY A 37 -16.06 7.27 -20.93
CA GLY A 37 -17.27 6.83 -20.24
C GLY A 37 -18.31 7.94 -20.32
N THR A 38 -19.37 7.77 -21.10
CA THR A 38 -20.55 8.65 -21.04
C THR A 38 -21.35 8.30 -19.79
N TRP A 39 -21.34 9.17 -18.78
CA TRP A 39 -22.07 8.96 -17.53
C TRP A 39 -23.51 9.48 -17.66
N SER A 40 -24.47 8.56 -17.51
CA SER A 40 -25.84 8.89 -17.16
C SER A 40 -25.95 8.94 -15.64
N SER A 41 -26.63 9.98 -15.14
CA SER A 41 -26.97 10.20 -13.72
C SER A 41 -27.56 8.95 -13.06
N MET A 42 -27.04 8.58 -11.88
CA MET A 42 -27.55 7.49 -11.05
C MET A 42 -28.90 7.86 -10.40
N GLY A 43 -29.83 6.92 -10.39
CA GLY A 43 -30.95 6.89 -9.44
C GLY A 43 -30.52 6.18 -8.15
N GLU A 44 -31.11 6.59 -7.03
CA GLU A 44 -30.84 6.07 -5.67
C GLU A 44 -31.06 4.55 -5.58
N VAL A 45 -30.00 3.81 -5.23
CA VAL A 45 -30.12 2.44 -4.73
C VAL A 45 -30.29 2.53 -3.21
N SER A 46 -31.50 2.27 -2.73
CA SER A 46 -31.81 2.08 -1.32
C SER A 46 -31.20 0.76 -0.85
N VAL A 47 -30.11 0.85 -0.07
CA VAL A 47 -29.51 -0.32 0.60
C VAL A 47 -30.26 -0.55 1.90
N ARG A 48 -31.25 -1.43 1.87
CA ARG A 48 -31.79 -2.05 3.10
C ARG A 48 -31.00 -3.33 3.35
N ALA A 49 -30.11 -3.31 4.33
CA ALA A 49 -29.31 -4.46 4.72
C ALA A 49 -30.21 -5.55 5.34
N GLU A 50 -30.64 -6.53 4.55
CA GLU A 50 -31.19 -7.77 5.09
C GLU A 50 -30.03 -8.65 5.59
N HIS A 51 -29.83 -8.68 6.91
CA HIS A 51 -29.00 -9.67 7.57
C HIS A 51 -29.67 -11.05 7.46
N ARG A 52 -29.33 -11.84 6.43
CA ARG A 52 -29.61 -13.28 6.42
C ARG A 52 -28.56 -14.01 7.25
N GLN A 53 -29.04 -14.62 8.32
CA GLN A 53 -28.30 -15.46 9.25
C GLN A 53 -28.07 -16.85 8.62
N HIS A 54 -26.90 -17.13 8.06
CA HIS A 54 -26.53 -18.49 7.66
C HIS A 54 -25.03 -18.82 7.80
N ASP A 55 -24.82 -19.99 8.40
CA ASP A 55 -23.64 -20.83 8.65
C ASP A 55 -22.46 -20.21 9.42
N ALA A 56 -22.53 -20.40 10.73
CA ALA A 56 -21.47 -20.11 11.69
C ALA A 56 -20.22 -20.94 11.39
N ILE A 57 -19.11 -20.27 11.11
CA ILE A 57 -17.77 -20.82 11.33
C ILE A 57 -17.67 -21.11 12.85
N PRO A 58 -17.39 -22.36 13.29
CA PRO A 58 -17.29 -22.65 14.70
C PRO A 58 -16.12 -21.87 15.33
N GLY A 59 -16.44 -20.91 16.19
CA GLY A 59 -15.48 -20.13 16.98
C GLY A 59 -15.74 -18.63 16.91
N ASN A 60 -16.08 -18.03 18.06
CA ASN A 60 -16.42 -16.61 18.23
C ASN A 60 -15.22 -15.63 18.06
N SER A 61 -14.21 -15.98 17.24
CA SER A 61 -13.14 -15.07 16.79
C SER A 61 -12.39 -15.67 15.58
N SER A 62 -12.95 -15.59 14.37
CA SER A 62 -12.19 -15.92 13.15
C SER A 62 -11.20 -14.79 12.86
N ARG A 63 -9.91 -15.03 13.12
CA ARG A 63 -8.82 -14.09 12.77
C ARG A 63 -8.01 -14.63 11.60
N GLY A 64 -7.54 -13.74 10.72
CA GLY A 64 -6.77 -14.14 9.55
C GLY A 64 -6.13 -12.98 8.79
N ILE A 65 -5.26 -13.34 7.87
CA ILE A 65 -4.56 -12.44 6.96
C ILE A 65 -5.27 -12.46 5.60
N VAL A 66 -5.51 -11.28 5.05
CA VAL A 66 -6.09 -11.09 3.72
C VAL A 66 -5.05 -10.45 2.82
N ILE A 67 -4.77 -11.10 1.69
CA ILE A 67 -3.79 -10.64 0.69
C ILE A 67 -4.52 -10.51 -0.65
N CYS A 68 -4.46 -9.35 -1.29
CA CYS A 68 -4.98 -9.18 -2.64
C CYS A 68 -3.90 -9.58 -3.66
N LEU A 69 -4.27 -10.36 -4.67
CA LEU A 69 -3.31 -11.03 -5.54
C LEU A 69 -3.78 -11.06 -6.99
N HIS A 70 -2.84 -10.86 -7.90
CA HIS A 70 -2.93 -11.27 -9.30
C HIS A 70 -1.67 -12.05 -9.70
N ASP A 71 -1.70 -12.72 -10.85
CA ASP A 71 -0.67 -13.67 -11.32
C ASP A 71 0.78 -13.13 -11.30
N GLY A 72 0.96 -11.83 -11.55
CA GLY A 72 2.27 -11.19 -11.58
C GLY A 72 2.96 -11.13 -10.21
N MET A 73 2.18 -11.12 -9.13
CA MET A 73 2.65 -10.91 -7.75
C MET A 73 2.92 -12.22 -7.00
N VAL A 74 2.60 -13.37 -7.62
CA VAL A 74 2.73 -14.70 -7.01
C VAL A 74 4.12 -14.98 -6.41
N PRO A 75 5.25 -14.62 -7.07
CA PRO A 75 6.57 -14.86 -6.46
C PRO A 75 6.76 -14.12 -5.13
N MET A 76 6.29 -12.88 -5.03
CA MET A 76 6.37 -12.11 -3.79
C MET A 76 5.39 -12.61 -2.74
N ALA A 77 4.14 -12.87 -3.13
CA ALA A 77 3.09 -13.36 -2.24
C ALA A 77 3.45 -14.73 -1.63
N LEU A 78 3.99 -15.65 -2.42
CA LEU A 78 4.38 -16.96 -1.92
C LEU A 78 5.65 -16.89 -1.06
N SER A 79 6.62 -16.03 -1.39
CA SER A 79 7.74 -15.71 -0.51
C SER A 79 7.28 -15.11 0.83
N LEU A 80 6.19 -14.33 0.84
CA LEU A 80 5.54 -13.85 2.06
C LEU A 80 4.87 -14.95 2.86
N VAL A 81 4.10 -15.84 2.23
CA VAL A 81 3.52 -17.01 2.92
C VAL A 81 4.61 -17.85 3.59
N GLN A 82 5.71 -18.14 2.88
CA GLN A 82 6.83 -18.91 3.43
C GLN A 82 7.46 -18.22 4.65
N GLU A 83 7.70 -16.91 4.58
CA GLU A 83 8.29 -16.16 5.71
C GLU A 83 7.33 -16.10 6.91
N LEU A 84 6.03 -15.89 6.69
CA LEU A 84 5.02 -15.92 7.76
C LEU A 84 5.04 -17.28 8.50
N ARG A 85 5.07 -18.39 7.76
CA ARG A 85 5.14 -19.74 8.36
C ARG A 85 6.47 -20.00 9.04
N HIS A 86 7.59 -19.51 8.47
CA HIS A 86 8.91 -19.59 9.09
C HIS A 86 8.95 -18.87 10.45
N LEU A 87 8.30 -17.71 10.55
CA LEU A 87 8.17 -16.94 11.78
C LEU A 87 7.19 -17.55 12.80
N GLY A 88 6.50 -18.64 12.44
CA GLY A 88 5.57 -19.35 13.32
C GLY A 88 4.12 -18.88 13.26
N ASN A 89 3.78 -17.99 12.32
CA ASN A 89 2.41 -17.49 12.17
C ASN A 89 1.45 -18.62 11.78
N LYS A 90 0.33 -18.74 12.50
CA LYS A 90 -0.71 -19.77 12.29
C LYS A 90 -2.05 -19.21 11.83
N ASP A 91 -2.11 -17.91 11.53
CA ASP A 91 -3.35 -17.30 11.08
C ASP A 91 -3.71 -17.82 9.69
N VAL A 92 -5.02 -17.97 9.45
CA VAL A 92 -5.53 -18.38 8.12
C VAL A 92 -5.17 -17.30 7.11
N ILE A 93 -4.84 -17.71 5.89
CA ILE A 93 -4.49 -16.79 4.80
C ILE A 93 -5.55 -16.92 3.71
N HIS A 94 -6.23 -15.80 3.44
CA HIS A 94 -7.19 -15.66 2.36
C HIS A 94 -6.61 -14.78 1.26
N MET A 95 -6.46 -15.33 0.06
CA MET A 95 -5.99 -14.62 -1.12
C MET A 95 -7.17 -14.19 -1.99
N TYR A 96 -7.37 -12.88 -2.09
CA TYR A 96 -8.45 -12.25 -2.83
C TYR A 96 -8.00 -11.86 -4.24
N HIS A 97 -8.84 -12.13 -5.23
CA HIS A 97 -8.66 -11.69 -6.62
C HIS A 97 -9.98 -11.19 -7.21
N CYS A 98 -9.93 -10.53 -8.37
CA CYS A 98 -11.12 -9.94 -9.01
C CYS A 98 -11.33 -10.47 -10.42
N GLY A 99 -12.14 -11.53 -10.55
CA GLY A 99 -12.41 -12.21 -11.81
C GLY A 99 -11.56 -13.45 -12.03
N ALA A 100 -12.04 -14.32 -12.92
CA ALA A 100 -11.49 -15.65 -13.16
C ALA A 100 -10.13 -15.65 -13.88
N ASP A 101 -9.77 -14.56 -14.55
CA ASP A 101 -8.54 -14.39 -15.33
C ASP A 101 -7.37 -13.79 -14.52
N GLU A 102 -7.61 -13.30 -13.30
CA GLU A 102 -6.55 -12.65 -12.52
C GLU A 102 -5.56 -13.61 -11.86
N ILE A 103 -5.97 -14.86 -11.59
CA ILE A 103 -5.12 -15.87 -10.99
C ILE A 103 -5.24 -17.20 -11.73
N SER A 104 -4.15 -17.65 -12.35
CA SER A 104 -4.12 -18.87 -13.14
C SER A 104 -4.13 -20.13 -12.27
N ALA A 105 -4.56 -21.25 -12.85
CA ALA A 105 -4.54 -22.56 -12.19
C ALA A 105 -3.12 -22.96 -11.75
N LEU A 106 -2.10 -22.60 -12.55
CA LEU A 106 -0.69 -22.82 -12.21
C LEU A 106 -0.29 -22.05 -10.94
N SER A 107 -0.61 -20.75 -10.87
CA SER A 107 -0.32 -19.92 -9.71
C SER A 107 -0.99 -20.44 -8.44
N ARG A 108 -2.28 -20.80 -8.52
CA ARG A 108 -3.03 -21.38 -7.40
C ARG A 108 -2.39 -22.69 -6.93
N ALA A 109 -2.09 -23.60 -7.85
CA ALA A 109 -1.45 -24.88 -7.52
C ALA A 109 -0.07 -24.70 -6.90
N THR A 110 0.72 -23.73 -7.38
CA THR A 110 2.06 -23.42 -6.86
C THR A 110 2.00 -22.95 -5.40
N ILE A 111 1.03 -22.08 -5.07
CA ILE A 111 0.83 -21.61 -3.69
C ILE A 111 0.35 -22.74 -2.79
N LEU A 112 -0.66 -23.52 -3.23
CA LEU A 112 -1.24 -24.61 -2.44
C LEU A 112 -0.26 -25.78 -2.21
N ALA A 113 0.73 -25.95 -3.09
CA ALA A 113 1.80 -26.93 -2.89
C ALA A 113 2.71 -26.58 -1.69
N VAL A 114 2.80 -25.29 -1.33
CA VAL A 114 3.60 -24.81 -0.19
C VAL A 114 2.75 -24.67 1.06
N ASP A 115 1.56 -24.08 0.93
CA ASP A 115 0.60 -23.95 2.03
C ASP A 115 -0.81 -24.36 1.56
N PRO A 116 -1.22 -25.62 1.82
CA PRO A 116 -2.53 -26.11 1.41
C PRO A 116 -3.69 -25.50 2.21
N THR A 117 -3.40 -24.71 3.25
CA THR A 117 -4.43 -24.05 4.07
C THR A 117 -4.89 -22.71 3.48
N VAL A 118 -4.16 -22.18 2.49
CA VAL A 118 -4.51 -20.93 1.79
C VAL A 118 -5.84 -21.10 1.05
N GLN A 119 -6.72 -20.10 1.16
CA GLN A 119 -7.98 -20.06 0.42
C GLN A 119 -7.97 -18.95 -0.61
N PHE A 120 -8.49 -19.22 -1.82
CA PHE A 120 -8.65 -18.24 -2.88
C PHE A 120 -10.10 -17.80 -2.99
N ILE A 121 -10.35 -16.50 -3.07
CA ILE A 121 -11.68 -15.90 -3.10
C ILE A 121 -11.78 -14.91 -4.26
N ASP A 122 -12.75 -15.15 -5.15
CA ASP A 122 -13.12 -14.22 -6.22
C ASP A 122 -14.20 -13.26 -5.70
N VAL A 123 -13.76 -12.16 -5.11
CA VAL A 123 -14.68 -11.20 -4.50
C VAL A 123 -15.55 -10.48 -5.52
N CYS A 124 -15.05 -10.25 -6.73
CA CYS A 124 -15.81 -9.52 -7.74
C CYS A 124 -16.98 -10.37 -8.24
N THR A 125 -16.76 -11.66 -8.49
CA THR A 125 -17.83 -12.61 -8.81
C THR A 125 -18.92 -12.63 -7.74
N ASP A 126 -18.54 -12.74 -6.46
CA ASP A 126 -19.48 -12.76 -5.33
C ASP A 126 -20.24 -11.43 -5.16
N MET A 127 -19.55 -10.30 -5.35
CA MET A 127 -20.14 -8.96 -5.24
C MET A 127 -21.12 -8.64 -6.40
N VAL A 128 -20.84 -9.14 -7.60
CA VAL A 128 -21.79 -9.06 -8.74
C VAL A 128 -23.00 -9.94 -8.49
N ALA A 129 -22.79 -11.21 -8.08
CA ALA A 129 -23.88 -12.15 -7.81
C ALA A 129 -24.82 -11.66 -6.69
N SER A 130 -24.29 -10.92 -5.71
CA SER A 130 -25.08 -10.30 -4.63
C SER A 130 -25.71 -8.95 -5.00
N GLY A 131 -25.50 -8.44 -6.22
CA GLY A 131 -26.03 -7.17 -6.69
C GLY A 131 -25.37 -5.93 -6.07
N LYS A 132 -24.25 -6.11 -5.36
CA LYS A 132 -23.48 -5.00 -4.74
C LYS A 132 -22.58 -4.29 -5.73
N LEU A 133 -22.11 -4.99 -6.76
CA LEU A 133 -21.39 -4.44 -7.89
C LEU A 133 -22.11 -4.76 -9.19
N ARG A 134 -21.97 -3.88 -10.16
CA ARG A 134 -22.34 -4.17 -11.55
C ARG A 134 -21.12 -4.70 -12.30
N GLU A 135 -21.37 -5.50 -13.34
CA GLU A 135 -20.33 -6.07 -14.20
C GLU A 135 -19.39 -4.99 -14.81
N ASP A 136 -19.94 -3.83 -15.20
CA ASP A 136 -19.16 -2.72 -15.76
C ASP A 136 -18.20 -2.08 -14.76
N GLN A 137 -18.39 -2.31 -13.45
CA GLN A 137 -17.54 -1.78 -12.39
C GLN A 137 -16.39 -2.73 -12.03
N VAL A 138 -16.46 -4.01 -12.39
CA VAL A 138 -15.44 -5.02 -12.02
C VAL A 138 -14.01 -4.58 -12.39
N PRO A 139 -13.74 -4.06 -13.62
CA PRO A 139 -12.38 -3.67 -13.99
C PRO A 139 -11.78 -2.54 -13.13
N SER A 140 -12.60 -1.66 -12.54
CA SER A 140 -12.10 -0.55 -11.71
C SER A 140 -11.63 -1.00 -10.33
N PHE A 141 -11.98 -2.21 -9.90
CA PHE A 141 -11.57 -2.76 -8.61
C PHE A 141 -10.30 -3.61 -8.64
N ARG A 142 -9.69 -3.80 -9.82
CA ARG A 142 -8.37 -4.41 -9.93
C ARG A 142 -7.30 -3.50 -9.33
N SER A 143 -6.13 -4.07 -8.99
CA SER A 143 -5.04 -3.35 -8.30
C SER A 143 -5.46 -2.88 -6.88
N TYR A 144 -5.05 -1.68 -6.47
CA TYR A 144 -5.19 -1.17 -5.08
C TYR A 144 -6.62 -1.22 -4.54
N TRP A 145 -7.62 -0.97 -5.40
CA TRP A 145 -9.03 -0.86 -5.01
C TRP A 145 -9.65 -2.19 -4.58
N LEU A 146 -8.96 -3.32 -4.77
CA LEU A 146 -9.43 -4.62 -4.33
C LEU A 146 -9.40 -4.76 -2.81
N LYS A 147 -8.43 -4.15 -2.11
CA LYS A 147 -8.25 -4.33 -0.66
C LYS A 147 -9.47 -3.88 0.15
N PRO A 148 -10.08 -2.70 -0.09
CA PRO A 148 -11.34 -2.32 0.56
C PRO A 148 -12.47 -3.32 0.33
N LEU A 149 -12.65 -3.79 -0.92
CA LEU A 149 -13.68 -4.80 -1.22
C LEU A 149 -13.41 -6.13 -0.52
N ALA A 150 -12.17 -6.59 -0.53
CA ALA A 150 -11.75 -7.81 0.14
C ALA A 150 -12.04 -7.74 1.65
N LEU A 151 -11.73 -6.60 2.28
CA LEU A 151 -12.06 -6.36 3.68
C LEU A 151 -13.57 -6.42 3.91
N ILE A 152 -14.37 -5.69 3.13
CA ILE A 152 -15.84 -5.65 3.27
C ILE A 152 -16.45 -7.04 3.08
N HIS A 153 -15.99 -7.78 2.08
CA HIS A 153 -16.44 -9.13 1.75
C HIS A 153 -16.09 -10.18 2.80
N SER A 154 -14.89 -10.08 3.40
CA SER A 154 -14.34 -11.13 4.25
C SER A 154 -15.26 -11.55 5.40
N LYS A 155 -15.38 -12.86 5.62
CA LYS A 155 -16.12 -13.43 6.76
C LYS A 155 -15.29 -13.52 8.04
N LEU A 156 -14.04 -13.06 8.00
CA LEU A 156 -13.18 -12.98 9.18
C LEU A 156 -13.62 -11.80 10.06
N ASN A 157 -13.63 -11.99 11.38
CA ASN A 157 -13.90 -10.91 12.32
C ASN A 157 -12.67 -10.05 12.59
N HIS A 158 -11.49 -10.67 12.71
CA HIS A 158 -10.22 -9.97 12.88
C HIS A 158 -9.39 -10.13 11.60
N VAL A 159 -9.25 -9.05 10.85
CA VAL A 159 -8.60 -9.04 9.54
C VAL A 159 -7.29 -8.29 9.63
N MET A 160 -6.21 -8.89 9.12
CA MET A 160 -4.97 -8.21 8.79
C MET A 160 -4.85 -8.16 7.28
N LEU A 161 -5.10 -7.00 6.68
CA LEU A 161 -4.75 -6.75 5.29
C LEU A 161 -3.23 -6.66 5.18
N MET A 162 -2.65 -7.29 4.18
CA MET A 162 -1.22 -7.28 3.93
C MET A 162 -0.91 -7.23 2.44
N ASP A 163 -0.01 -6.35 2.05
CA ASP A 163 0.48 -6.27 0.67
C ASP A 163 1.43 -7.43 0.37
N THR A 164 1.47 -7.84 -0.90
CA THR A 164 2.32 -8.95 -1.35
C THR A 164 3.81 -8.61 -1.26
N ASP A 165 4.14 -7.33 -1.30
CA ASP A 165 5.50 -6.77 -1.25
C ASP A 165 5.93 -6.40 0.19
N VAL A 166 5.28 -6.92 1.22
CA VAL A 166 5.73 -6.72 2.60
C VAL A 166 6.86 -7.68 2.96
N MET A 167 7.93 -7.14 3.55
CA MET A 167 9.01 -7.88 4.20
C MET A 167 8.85 -7.76 5.71
N VAL A 168 8.26 -8.78 6.35
CA VAL A 168 8.09 -8.85 7.81
C VAL A 168 9.32 -9.44 8.49
N PHE A 169 9.65 -8.95 9.69
CA PHE A 169 10.83 -9.38 10.47
C PHE A 169 10.50 -10.03 11.81
N HIS A 170 9.21 -10.07 12.16
CA HIS A 170 8.66 -10.71 13.35
C HIS A 170 7.33 -11.34 12.99
N ASP A 171 6.88 -12.33 13.75
CA ASP A 171 5.53 -12.88 13.59
C ASP A 171 4.49 -11.76 13.79
N PRO A 172 3.75 -11.36 12.74
CA PRO A 172 2.79 -10.28 12.86
C PRO A 172 1.60 -10.65 13.75
N ALA A 173 1.47 -11.90 14.21
CA ALA A 173 0.48 -12.28 15.22
C ALA A 173 0.64 -11.47 16.52
N LEU A 174 1.82 -10.93 16.82
CA LEU A 174 2.01 -10.03 17.96
C LEU A 174 1.13 -8.77 17.88
N LEU A 175 0.75 -8.35 16.66
CA LEU A 175 -0.02 -7.13 16.42
C LEU A 175 -1.45 -7.23 16.96
N TRP A 176 -1.99 -8.44 17.10
CA TRP A 176 -3.30 -8.69 17.72
C TRP A 176 -3.33 -8.31 19.20
N ASP A 177 -2.17 -8.28 19.85
CA ASP A 177 -2.03 -8.03 21.29
C ASP A 177 -1.61 -6.59 21.62
N ILE A 178 -1.46 -5.74 20.61
CA ILE A 178 -1.17 -4.32 20.78
C ILE A 178 -2.35 -3.65 21.47
N GLN A 179 -2.06 -2.87 22.52
CA GLN A 179 -3.10 -2.25 23.33
C GLN A 179 -4.05 -1.39 22.50
N GLY A 180 -3.51 -0.58 21.56
CA GLY A 180 -4.31 0.22 20.65
C GLY A 180 -5.30 -0.60 19.82
N TYR A 181 -4.87 -1.77 19.32
CA TYR A 181 -5.77 -2.70 18.60
C TYR A 181 -6.85 -3.28 19.50
N ARG A 182 -6.52 -3.67 20.74
CA ARG A 182 -7.51 -4.20 21.69
C ARG A 182 -8.56 -3.14 22.04
N ASP A 183 -8.12 -1.90 22.23
CA ASP A 183 -8.98 -0.79 22.65
C ASP A 183 -9.94 -0.39 21.54
N THR A 184 -9.44 -0.15 20.31
CA THR A 184 -10.24 0.42 19.21
C THR A 184 -10.74 -0.63 18.22
N GLY A 185 -10.11 -1.80 18.17
CA GLY A 185 -10.30 -2.78 17.11
C GLY A 185 -9.53 -2.46 15.84
N THR A 186 -8.64 -1.46 15.83
CA THR A 186 -7.83 -1.10 14.66
C THR A 186 -6.36 -0.88 14.98
N LEU A 187 -5.51 -1.13 13.99
CA LEU A 187 -4.11 -0.71 14.02
C LEU A 187 -3.71 -0.27 12.62
N PHE A 188 -3.50 1.04 12.48
CA PHE A 188 -3.06 1.70 11.25
C PHE A 188 -1.64 2.23 11.39
N PHE A 189 -0.92 2.35 10.28
CA PHE A 189 0.44 2.87 10.26
C PHE A 189 0.50 4.21 9.54
N ARG A 190 1.44 5.07 9.94
CA ARG A 190 1.58 6.43 9.39
C ARG A 190 2.36 6.38 8.09
N ASP A 191 1.91 7.13 7.09
CA ASP A 191 2.71 7.39 5.88
C ASP A 191 3.75 8.51 6.15
N ARG A 192 4.62 8.75 5.17
CA ARG A 192 5.58 9.86 5.10
C ARG A 192 4.87 11.20 5.27
N GLU A 193 5.46 12.07 6.08
CA GLU A 193 5.02 13.45 6.17
C GLU A 193 5.57 14.23 4.97
N ILE A 194 4.79 14.29 3.89
CA ILE A 194 5.17 14.99 2.66
C ILE A 194 4.34 16.26 2.56
N ILE A 195 5.02 17.41 2.61
CA ILE A 195 4.37 18.72 2.37
C ILE A 195 4.42 18.98 0.87
N ILE A 196 3.32 18.70 0.19
CA ILE A 196 3.05 18.96 -1.23
C ILE A 196 1.55 19.21 -1.39
N GLN A 197 1.12 19.89 -2.44
CA GLN A 197 -0.29 19.99 -2.81
C GLN A 197 -0.66 18.78 -3.68
N MET A 198 -1.21 17.74 -3.06
CA MET A 198 -1.65 16.51 -3.72
C MET A 198 -2.57 15.73 -2.77
N PHE A 199 -3.58 15.04 -3.30
CA PHE A 199 -4.46 14.17 -2.53
C PHE A 199 -5.15 14.91 -1.37
N LEU A 200 -4.87 14.58 -0.11
CA LEU A 200 -5.53 15.18 1.06
C LEU A 200 -5.34 16.71 1.13
N THR A 201 -4.24 17.22 0.57
CA THR A 201 -3.86 18.64 0.58
C THR A 201 -4.15 19.35 -0.75
N ASP A 202 -4.74 18.66 -1.72
CA ASP A 202 -5.20 19.32 -2.94
C ASP A 202 -6.23 20.41 -2.64
N ILE A 203 -6.33 21.39 -3.54
CA ILE A 203 -7.31 22.48 -3.41
C ILE A 203 -8.55 22.15 -4.23
N VAL A 204 -9.69 22.05 -3.55
CA VAL A 204 -11.01 21.95 -4.16
C VAL A 204 -11.62 23.35 -4.21
N GLU A 205 -12.05 23.78 -5.39
CA GLU A 205 -12.78 25.05 -5.59
C GLU A 205 -14.28 24.75 -5.75
N PHE A 206 -15.10 25.33 -4.88
CA PHE A 206 -16.55 25.18 -4.93
C PHE A 206 -17.21 26.19 -5.89
N PRO A 207 -18.49 25.98 -6.29
CA PRO A 207 -19.18 26.89 -7.21
C PRO A 207 -19.24 28.35 -6.75
N ASP A 208 -19.23 28.59 -5.43
CA ASP A 208 -19.21 29.93 -4.81
C ASP A 208 -17.82 30.56 -4.73
N ARG A 209 -16.80 29.93 -5.36
CA ARG A 209 -15.39 30.31 -5.38
C ARG A 209 -14.64 30.12 -4.06
N THR A 210 -15.26 29.53 -3.04
CA THR A 210 -14.54 29.13 -1.84
C THR A 210 -13.56 27.99 -2.17
N LYS A 211 -12.42 27.99 -1.47
CA LYS A 211 -11.34 27.02 -1.66
C LYS A 211 -11.03 26.34 -0.36
N GLN A 212 -10.90 25.02 -0.41
CA GLN A 212 -10.59 24.20 0.76
C GLN A 212 -9.59 23.10 0.40
N LEU A 213 -8.94 22.54 1.42
CA LEU A 213 -8.19 21.29 1.24
C LEU A 213 -9.17 20.16 0.90
N ALA A 214 -8.76 19.20 0.08
CA ALA A 214 -9.60 18.08 -0.33
C ALA A 214 -10.11 17.27 0.87
N LEU A 215 -9.29 17.12 1.93
CA LEU A 215 -9.73 16.50 3.18
C LEU A 215 -10.83 17.30 3.90
N HIS A 216 -10.75 18.64 3.92
CA HIS A 216 -11.80 19.49 4.50
C HIS A 216 -13.08 19.35 3.69
N ALA A 217 -12.98 19.47 2.36
CA ALA A 217 -14.11 19.31 1.45
C ALA A 217 -14.81 17.95 1.62
N LEU A 218 -14.04 16.85 1.72
CA LEU A 218 -14.59 15.52 1.97
C LEU A 218 -15.34 15.47 3.30
N VAL A 219 -14.71 15.90 4.39
CA VAL A 219 -15.28 15.81 5.75
C VAL A 219 -16.50 16.72 5.93
N GLU A 220 -16.51 17.90 5.33
CA GLU A 220 -17.62 18.86 5.42
C GLU A 220 -18.81 18.48 4.53
N THR A 221 -18.57 17.86 3.37
CA THR A 221 -19.63 17.55 2.39
C THR A 221 -20.03 16.07 2.35
N PHE A 222 -19.52 15.27 3.28
CA PHE A 222 -19.91 13.87 3.45
C PHE A 222 -21.38 13.77 3.90
N ASP A 223 -22.12 12.83 3.33
CA ASP A 223 -23.54 12.61 3.65
C ASP A 223 -23.70 11.80 4.94
N TYR A 224 -23.44 12.44 6.08
CA TYR A 224 -23.56 11.80 7.40
C TYR A 224 -24.98 11.28 7.68
N ALA A 225 -26.00 12.00 7.19
CA ALA A 225 -27.40 11.64 7.42
C ALA A 225 -27.74 10.26 6.84
N LYS A 226 -27.14 9.89 5.70
CA LYS A 226 -27.26 8.54 5.11
C LYS A 226 -26.85 7.41 6.06
N PHE A 227 -25.95 7.70 7.00
CA PHE A 227 -25.45 6.74 8.00
C PHE A 227 -26.02 6.98 9.41
N ASN A 228 -27.05 7.83 9.54
CA ASN A 228 -27.62 8.27 10.82
C ASN A 228 -26.58 8.96 11.74
N LEU A 229 -25.70 9.76 11.15
CA LEU A 229 -24.68 10.54 11.84
C LEU A 229 -24.89 12.04 11.61
N GLU A 230 -24.24 12.84 12.44
CA GLU A 230 -24.14 14.30 12.28
C GLU A 230 -22.68 14.70 12.11
N TYR A 231 -22.40 15.83 11.46
CA TYR A 231 -21.03 16.34 11.32
C TYR A 231 -20.37 16.54 12.69
N ASN A 232 -19.31 15.78 12.97
CA ASN A 232 -18.60 15.84 14.25
C ASN A 232 -17.16 15.29 14.12
N PRO A 233 -16.23 16.05 13.50
CA PRO A 233 -14.86 15.61 13.31
C PRO A 233 -14.15 15.38 14.64
N SER A 234 -13.36 14.30 14.72
CA SER A 234 -12.69 13.90 15.95
C SER A 234 -11.53 14.86 16.31
N SER A 235 -11.22 14.93 17.61
CA SER A 235 -10.03 15.67 18.07
C SER A 235 -8.73 15.11 17.48
N MET A 236 -8.68 13.83 17.13
CA MET A 236 -7.53 13.22 16.46
C MET A 236 -7.37 13.74 15.03
N LEU A 237 -8.45 13.81 14.25
CA LEU A 237 -8.44 14.40 12.91
C LEU A 237 -8.01 15.86 12.97
N LEU A 238 -8.67 16.68 13.80
CA LEU A 238 -8.39 18.11 13.89
C LEU A 238 -6.93 18.42 14.28
N ASN A 239 -6.28 17.49 15.00
CA ASN A 239 -4.88 17.61 15.40
C ASN A 239 -3.88 16.94 14.43
N SER A 240 -4.34 16.19 13.44
CA SER A 240 -3.51 15.48 12.46
C SER A 240 -2.69 16.43 11.58
N LEU A 241 -1.62 15.93 10.98
CA LEU A 241 -0.84 16.70 10.01
C LEU A 241 -1.62 16.90 8.72
N ALA A 242 -2.37 15.89 8.27
CA ALA A 242 -3.22 16.00 7.08
C ALA A 242 -4.27 17.11 7.21
N TRP A 243 -5.00 17.19 8.32
CA TRP A 243 -5.99 18.26 8.54
C TRP A 243 -5.38 19.66 8.55
N LYS A 244 -4.14 19.78 9.03
CA LYS A 244 -3.40 21.05 9.08
C LYS A 244 -2.73 21.40 7.74
N GLY A 245 -2.86 20.56 6.72
CA GLY A 245 -2.23 20.74 5.42
C GLY A 245 -0.72 20.44 5.40
N ASP A 246 -0.20 19.78 6.44
CA ASP A 246 1.23 19.47 6.60
C ASP A 246 1.60 18.05 6.12
N ALA A 247 0.65 17.28 5.59
CA ALA A 247 0.89 15.96 5.02
C ALA A 247 -0.13 15.63 3.94
N ALA A 248 0.33 15.36 2.71
CA ALA A 248 -0.50 14.88 1.60
C ALA A 248 -1.05 13.45 1.80
N HIS A 249 -0.43 12.72 2.74
CA HIS A 249 -0.77 11.34 3.09
C HIS A 249 -0.80 11.17 4.60
N GLU A 250 -1.70 10.32 5.08
CA GLU A 250 -1.84 10.06 6.51
C GLU A 250 -1.55 8.59 6.85
N GLN A 251 -2.02 7.65 6.02
CA GLN A 251 -1.92 6.22 6.27
C GLN A 251 -1.04 5.47 5.26
N ASP A 252 -0.18 4.60 5.78
CA ASP A 252 0.40 3.48 5.06
C ASP A 252 -0.50 2.25 5.26
N SER A 253 -0.97 1.65 4.15
CA SER A 253 -1.87 0.49 4.15
C SER A 253 -1.19 -0.83 3.84
N SER A 254 0.15 -0.88 3.84
CA SER A 254 0.92 -2.12 3.60
C SER A 254 0.56 -3.24 4.58
N ILE A 255 0.31 -2.88 5.84
CA ILE A 255 -0.37 -3.72 6.83
C ILE A 255 -1.50 -2.89 7.45
N THR A 256 -2.68 -3.47 7.62
CA THR A 256 -3.81 -2.83 8.30
C THR A 256 -4.61 -3.86 9.09
N LEU A 257 -4.80 -3.65 10.40
CA LEU A 257 -5.60 -4.55 11.23
C LEU A 257 -6.95 -3.94 11.56
N ILE A 258 -8.01 -4.73 11.40
CA ILE A 258 -9.40 -4.30 11.61
C ILE A 258 -10.21 -5.42 12.27
N HIS A 259 -10.92 -5.09 13.35
CA HIS A 259 -11.93 -5.94 13.99
C HIS A 259 -13.32 -5.56 13.43
N LYS A 260 -13.73 -6.23 12.36
CA LYS A 260 -14.91 -5.89 11.56
C LYS A 260 -16.22 -5.89 12.35
N SER A 261 -16.43 -6.88 13.23
CA SER A 261 -17.67 -7.01 14.01
C SER A 261 -17.91 -5.86 15.00
N ARG A 262 -16.89 -5.03 15.27
CA ARG A 262 -17.02 -3.82 16.11
C ARG A 262 -17.23 -2.54 15.30
N ALA A 263 -17.27 -2.61 13.97
CA ALA A 263 -17.15 -1.46 13.09
C ALA A 263 -18.10 -1.53 11.88
N SER A 264 -19.34 -1.98 12.08
CA SER A 264 -20.32 -2.14 10.98
C SER A 264 -20.54 -0.84 10.19
N VAL A 265 -20.75 0.28 10.89
CA VAL A 265 -20.93 1.60 10.25
C VAL A 265 -19.68 2.01 9.48
N ALA A 266 -18.48 1.76 10.01
CA ALA A 266 -17.24 2.03 9.29
C ALA A 266 -17.12 1.16 8.02
N MET A 267 -17.61 -0.08 8.01
CA MET A 267 -17.61 -0.91 6.80
C MET A 267 -18.60 -0.40 5.74
N ASP A 268 -19.75 0.10 6.16
CA ASP A 268 -20.73 0.73 5.26
C ASP A 268 -20.19 2.03 4.66
N VAL A 269 -19.52 2.86 5.49
CA VAL A 269 -18.84 4.07 5.04
C VAL A 269 -17.68 3.72 4.11
N LEU A 270 -16.87 2.70 4.41
CA LEU A 270 -15.77 2.26 3.53
C LEU A 270 -16.31 1.84 2.16
N PHE A 271 -17.43 1.11 2.14
CA PHE A 271 -18.08 0.72 0.88
C PHE A 271 -18.54 1.96 0.10
N HIS A 272 -19.12 2.96 0.77
CA HIS A 272 -19.52 4.20 0.13
C HIS A 272 -18.32 5.00 -0.41
N LEU A 273 -17.24 5.11 0.37
CA LEU A 273 -16.03 5.79 -0.06
C LEU A 273 -15.48 5.17 -1.35
N VAL A 274 -15.31 3.84 -1.39
CA VAL A 274 -14.68 3.15 -2.53
C VAL A 274 -15.60 3.04 -3.75
N THR A 275 -16.92 3.16 -3.59
CA THR A 275 -17.86 3.03 -4.72
C THR A 275 -18.43 4.36 -5.22
N VAL A 276 -18.41 5.41 -4.39
CA VAL A 276 -19.03 6.71 -4.68
C VAL A 276 -18.04 7.84 -4.54
N ASP A 277 -17.47 8.06 -3.35
CA ASP A 277 -16.73 9.31 -3.09
C ASP A 277 -15.41 9.41 -3.85
N ILE A 278 -14.72 8.29 -4.12
CA ILE A 278 -13.52 8.32 -4.97
C ILE A 278 -13.82 8.77 -6.42
N HIS A 279 -15.08 8.66 -6.86
CA HIS A 279 -15.53 9.11 -8.18
C HIS A 279 -16.20 10.48 -8.14
N ARG A 280 -16.70 10.91 -6.98
CA ARG A 280 -17.35 12.21 -6.78
C ARG A 280 -16.34 13.35 -6.65
N HIS A 281 -15.20 13.09 -6.03
CA HIS A 281 -14.20 14.12 -5.73
C HIS A 281 -13.17 14.23 -6.85
N THR A 282 -13.04 15.44 -7.41
CA THR A 282 -11.99 15.80 -8.35
C THR A 282 -11.37 17.13 -7.90
N PRO A 283 -10.07 17.18 -7.57
CA PRO A 283 -9.11 16.06 -7.54
C PRO A 283 -9.45 14.97 -6.51
N ILE A 284 -8.96 13.75 -6.76
CA ILE A 284 -9.14 12.62 -5.84
C ILE A 284 -8.30 12.84 -4.57
N PHE A 285 -8.89 12.56 -3.40
CA PHE A 285 -8.26 12.85 -2.10
C PHE A 285 -7.25 11.78 -1.63
N THR A 286 -7.00 10.72 -2.41
CA THR A 286 -6.19 9.57 -1.98
C THR A 286 -5.32 9.02 -3.10
N HIS A 287 -4.17 8.45 -2.74
CA HIS A 287 -3.37 7.60 -3.62
C HIS A 287 -3.77 6.14 -3.40
N GLY A 288 -4.66 5.64 -4.25
CA GLY A 288 -5.21 4.29 -4.10
C GLY A 288 -6.07 4.14 -2.84
N ASP A 289 -5.98 2.98 -2.21
CA ASP A 289 -6.81 2.54 -1.08
C ASP A 289 -6.43 3.14 0.27
N LYS A 290 -5.20 3.64 0.41
CA LYS A 290 -4.57 3.81 1.73
C LYS A 290 -5.29 4.75 2.69
N GLU A 291 -5.86 5.86 2.19
CA GLU A 291 -6.57 6.81 3.05
C GLU A 291 -8.00 6.33 3.38
N LEU A 292 -8.55 5.36 2.62
CA LEU A 292 -9.94 4.95 2.76
C LEU A 292 -10.22 4.27 4.11
N PHE A 293 -9.27 3.51 4.65
CA PHE A 293 -9.49 2.75 5.88
C PHE A 293 -9.68 3.67 7.08
N TRP A 294 -8.75 4.58 7.34
CA TRP A 294 -8.89 5.50 8.48
C TRP A 294 -10.00 6.53 8.26
N LEU A 295 -10.22 7.00 7.02
CA LEU A 295 -11.33 7.91 6.71
C LEU A 295 -12.68 7.25 6.96
N ALA A 296 -12.83 5.96 6.66
CA ALA A 296 -14.06 5.25 6.97
C ALA A 296 -14.37 5.21 8.47
N TYR A 297 -13.34 5.08 9.31
CA TYR A 297 -13.49 5.14 10.76
C TYR A 297 -13.76 6.56 11.25
N GLU A 298 -13.06 7.56 10.72
CA GLU A 298 -13.27 8.97 11.06
C GLU A 298 -14.69 9.45 10.71
N LEU A 299 -15.13 9.24 9.47
CA LEU A 299 -16.44 9.68 8.98
C LEU A 299 -17.59 8.90 9.62
N SER A 300 -17.37 7.64 10.00
CA SER A 300 -18.34 6.87 10.79
C SER A 300 -18.31 7.17 12.29
N GLN A 301 -17.41 8.06 12.74
CA GLN A 301 -17.18 8.38 14.16
C GLN A 301 -16.85 7.15 15.01
N THR A 302 -16.27 6.12 14.39
CA THR A 302 -15.80 4.91 15.05
C THR A 302 -14.36 5.15 15.54
N PRO A 303 -14.04 4.89 16.83
CA PRO A 303 -12.68 5.06 17.33
C PRO A 303 -11.66 4.25 16.51
N TYR A 304 -10.51 4.85 16.23
CA TYR A 304 -9.40 4.19 15.55
C TYR A 304 -8.05 4.50 16.19
N PHE A 305 -7.07 3.65 15.92
CA PHE A 305 -5.72 3.77 16.46
C PHE A 305 -4.67 3.74 15.35
N PHE A 306 -3.83 4.77 15.34
CA PHE A 306 -2.60 4.79 14.59
C PHE A 306 -1.43 4.42 15.48
N SER A 307 -0.44 3.72 14.92
CA SER A 307 0.87 3.51 15.52
C SER A 307 1.41 4.82 16.12
N PRO A 308 2.03 4.76 17.32
CA PRO A 308 2.60 5.95 17.95
C PRO A 308 3.87 6.44 17.24
N TRP A 309 4.43 5.61 16.36
CA TRP A 309 5.63 5.90 15.60
C TRP A 309 5.29 6.56 14.26
N ALA A 310 6.17 7.46 13.83
CA ALA A 310 6.18 7.90 12.45
C ALA A 310 6.60 6.74 11.54
N ASN A 311 6.37 6.92 10.24
CA ASN A 311 6.97 6.06 9.23
C ASN A 311 8.50 6.10 9.32
N SER A 312 9.12 5.05 8.78
CA SER A 312 10.55 4.99 8.47
C SER A 312 10.77 4.78 6.97
N GLY A 313 12.03 4.77 6.56
CA GLY A 313 12.46 4.52 5.19
C GLY A 313 13.76 3.72 5.19
N ALA A 314 13.87 2.72 4.34
CA ALA A 314 15.09 1.95 4.14
C ALA A 314 16.13 2.77 3.37
N ALA A 315 17.41 2.51 3.60
CA ALA A 315 18.50 3.14 2.85
C ALA A 315 18.55 2.61 1.41
N ARG A 316 18.68 3.51 0.43
CA ARG A 316 19.09 3.14 -0.95
C ARG A 316 20.61 2.98 -1.06
N PRO A 317 21.10 2.30 -2.11
CA PRO A 317 22.52 2.28 -2.42
C PRO A 317 23.09 3.70 -2.51
N GLY A 318 24.09 4.00 -1.68
CA GLY A 318 24.76 5.30 -1.61
C GLY A 318 24.25 6.23 -0.50
N ASP A 319 23.06 6.02 0.07
CA ASP A 319 22.50 6.92 1.08
C ASP A 319 23.43 7.08 2.28
N MET A 320 23.92 5.97 2.81
CA MET A 320 24.80 5.98 4.00
C MET A 320 26.17 6.65 3.76
N VAL A 321 26.61 6.73 2.50
CA VAL A 321 27.87 7.39 2.14
C VAL A 321 27.65 8.88 1.91
N ASN A 322 26.59 9.24 1.20
CA ASN A 322 26.36 10.60 0.72
C ASN A 322 25.59 11.46 1.73
N HIS A 323 24.70 10.84 2.52
CA HIS A 323 23.75 11.53 3.37
C HIS A 323 23.19 10.60 4.47
N PRO A 324 24.00 10.20 5.46
CA PRO A 324 23.65 9.17 6.45
C PRO A 324 22.44 9.48 7.34
N ASN A 325 21.97 10.74 7.37
CA ASN A 325 20.79 11.16 8.13
C ASN A 325 19.53 11.32 7.27
N THR A 326 19.60 11.07 5.97
CA THR A 326 18.48 11.20 5.02
C THR A 326 18.36 9.92 4.21
N LEU A 327 17.28 9.16 4.38
CA LEU A 327 17.09 7.90 3.63
C LEU A 327 15.93 8.01 2.65
N CYS A 328 16.15 7.51 1.44
CA CYS A 328 15.26 7.72 0.29
C CYS A 328 14.70 6.43 -0.30
N GLY A 329 14.84 5.29 0.40
CA GLY A 329 14.33 4.01 -0.04
C GLY A 329 12.92 3.70 0.43
N ASP A 330 12.59 2.42 0.34
CA ASP A 330 11.27 1.86 0.61
C ASP A 330 10.72 2.21 1.99
N LEU A 331 9.41 2.39 2.10
CA LEU A 331 8.75 2.74 3.35
C LEU A 331 8.87 1.58 4.34
N ALA A 332 9.14 1.89 5.60
CA ALA A 332 9.27 0.90 6.66
C ALA A 332 8.47 1.30 7.91
N GLN A 333 8.10 0.32 8.73
CA GLN A 333 7.38 0.54 9.97
C GLN A 333 8.03 -0.17 11.14
N TRP A 334 7.91 0.45 12.31
CA TRP A 334 8.35 -0.09 13.60
C TRP A 334 7.23 -0.86 14.29
N ILE A 335 7.58 -1.79 15.18
CA ILE A 335 6.58 -2.43 16.05
C ILE A 335 5.87 -1.34 16.88
N PRO A 336 4.53 -1.24 16.84
CA PRO A 336 3.77 -0.16 17.48
C PRO A 336 3.56 -0.41 18.98
N ASP A 337 4.64 -0.73 19.68
CA ASP A 337 4.66 -1.04 21.10
C ASP A 337 5.94 -0.52 21.75
N LEU A 338 5.80 0.20 22.86
CA LEU A 338 6.92 0.79 23.60
C LEU A 338 7.88 -0.27 24.19
N ARG A 339 7.45 -1.53 24.32
CA ARG A 339 8.29 -2.66 24.76
C ARG A 339 9.28 -3.12 23.69
N TYR A 340 9.02 -2.78 22.42
CA TYR A 340 9.79 -3.19 21.25
C TYR A 340 10.40 -1.97 20.53
N GLN A 341 10.90 -1.00 21.31
CA GLN A 341 11.60 0.16 20.76
C GLN A 341 12.76 -0.28 19.86
N HIS A 342 12.94 0.43 18.75
CA HIS A 342 13.95 0.14 17.73
C HIS A 342 13.87 -1.27 17.11
N ALA A 343 12.70 -1.94 17.22
CA ALA A 343 12.44 -3.19 16.52
C ALA A 343 11.64 -2.94 15.24
N LEU A 344 12.30 -3.13 14.10
CA LEU A 344 11.68 -2.99 12.78
C LEU A 344 10.62 -4.08 12.61
N LEU A 345 9.40 -3.70 12.20
CA LEU A 345 8.30 -4.62 11.96
C LEU A 345 8.32 -5.10 10.51
N TYR A 346 8.29 -4.17 9.56
CA TYR A 346 8.31 -4.48 8.14
C TYR A 346 8.91 -3.37 7.26
N ILE A 347 9.26 -3.74 6.03
CA ILE A 347 9.52 -2.84 4.89
C ILE A 347 8.50 -3.16 3.78
N ASN A 348 7.84 -2.16 3.19
CA ASN A 348 7.12 -2.28 1.91
C ASN A 348 8.17 -2.32 0.80
N GLY A 349 8.60 -3.52 0.44
CA GLY A 349 9.85 -3.82 -0.24
C GLY A 349 9.75 -3.97 -1.75
N ALA A 350 8.79 -3.35 -2.42
CA ALA A 350 8.63 -3.50 -3.87
C ALA A 350 9.92 -3.18 -4.64
N TYR A 351 10.73 -2.23 -4.18
CA TYR A 351 12.04 -1.95 -4.77
C TYR A 351 13.10 -2.95 -4.28
N VAL A 352 13.03 -3.40 -3.03
CA VAL A 352 14.05 -4.24 -2.39
C VAL A 352 14.02 -5.71 -2.83
N PHE A 353 12.88 -6.29 -3.21
CA PHE A 353 12.83 -7.73 -3.52
C PHE A 353 11.92 -8.17 -4.67
N ASN A 354 11.20 -7.27 -5.34
CA ASN A 354 10.34 -7.67 -6.46
C ASN A 354 11.20 -8.19 -7.64
N PRO A 355 11.09 -9.48 -8.04
CA PRO A 355 11.85 -10.06 -9.15
C PRO A 355 11.63 -9.36 -10.50
N ARG A 356 10.52 -8.63 -10.63
CA ARG A 356 10.08 -8.00 -11.89
C ARG A 356 9.95 -6.49 -11.79
N SER A 357 10.56 -5.85 -10.80
CA SER A 357 10.57 -4.38 -10.70
C SER A 357 11.27 -3.71 -11.89
N ASP A 358 10.78 -2.53 -12.29
CA ASP A 358 11.25 -1.79 -13.45
C ASP A 358 12.75 -1.45 -13.41
N HIS A 359 13.33 -1.21 -12.22
CA HIS A 359 14.76 -0.92 -12.08
C HIS A 359 15.68 -2.12 -12.40
N LEU A 360 15.09 -3.29 -12.66
CA LEU A 360 15.74 -4.52 -13.11
C LEU A 360 15.44 -4.85 -14.57
N ALA A 361 14.69 -4.00 -15.30
CA ALA A 361 14.23 -4.29 -16.67
C ALA A 361 15.39 -4.60 -17.63
N ASP A 362 16.55 -3.96 -17.45
CA ASP A 362 17.76 -4.16 -18.27
C ASP A 362 18.50 -5.48 -17.96
N ILE A 363 18.09 -6.23 -16.93
CA ILE A 363 18.67 -7.52 -16.58
C ILE A 363 17.71 -8.61 -17.06
N PRO A 364 18.07 -9.36 -18.11
CA PRO A 364 17.13 -10.28 -18.76
C PRO A 364 16.89 -11.54 -17.93
N ASP A 365 17.90 -12.04 -17.21
CA ASP A 365 17.81 -13.30 -16.47
C ASP A 365 17.53 -13.09 -14.98
N MET A 366 16.82 -14.04 -14.37
CA MET A 366 16.43 -13.96 -12.96
C MET A 366 17.61 -14.03 -11.98
N GLU A 367 18.72 -14.66 -12.36
CA GLU A 367 19.87 -14.81 -11.46
C GLU A 367 20.67 -13.51 -11.35
N GLY A 368 20.87 -12.80 -12.47
CA GLY A 368 21.42 -11.44 -12.46
C GLY A 368 20.54 -10.48 -11.66
N ARG A 369 19.21 -10.65 -11.71
CA ARG A 369 18.27 -9.88 -10.88
C ARG A 369 18.46 -10.18 -9.39
N ARG A 370 18.57 -11.45 -9.01
CA ARG A 370 18.90 -11.87 -7.64
C ARG A 370 20.16 -11.18 -7.13
N GLN A 371 21.24 -11.24 -7.91
CA GLN A 371 22.53 -10.65 -7.54
C GLN A 371 22.42 -9.14 -7.31
N LYS A 372 21.69 -8.43 -8.19
CA LYS A 372 21.48 -6.98 -8.02
C LYS A 372 20.66 -6.66 -6.77
N LEU A 373 19.56 -7.38 -6.53
CA LEU A 373 18.71 -7.20 -5.35
C LEU A 373 19.49 -7.46 -4.06
N LEU A 374 20.22 -8.58 -3.98
CA LEU A 374 21.05 -8.91 -2.81
C LEU A 374 22.16 -7.86 -2.57
N LYS A 375 22.79 -7.37 -3.64
CA LYS A 375 23.79 -6.30 -3.54
C LYS A 375 23.20 -4.99 -3.02
N TYR A 376 21.93 -4.73 -3.30
CA TYR A 376 21.23 -3.48 -2.97
C TYR A 376 20.43 -3.55 -1.67
N LEU A 377 20.62 -4.61 -0.89
CA LEU A 377 20.00 -4.74 0.42
C LEU A 377 20.27 -3.50 1.29
N PRO A 378 19.23 -2.92 1.90
CA PRO A 378 19.41 -1.80 2.80
C PRO A 378 20.19 -2.27 4.03
N THR A 379 21.12 -1.44 4.50
CA THR A 379 21.86 -1.70 5.74
C THR A 379 21.32 -0.91 6.92
N HIS A 380 20.53 0.13 6.65
CA HIS A 380 19.98 1.06 7.64
C HIS A 380 18.54 1.41 7.30
N VAL A 381 17.81 1.85 8.33
CA VAL A 381 16.47 2.45 8.24
C VAL A 381 16.47 3.80 8.97
N SER A 382 15.55 4.70 8.63
CA SER A 382 15.46 6.00 9.30
C SER A 382 15.07 5.79 10.75
N ALA A 383 15.68 6.55 11.67
CA ALA A 383 15.54 6.32 13.11
C ALA A 383 14.09 6.30 13.60
N GLN A 384 13.81 5.48 14.62
CA GLN A 384 12.50 5.42 15.26
C GLN A 384 12.19 6.78 15.91
N ARG A 385 11.03 7.33 15.58
CA ARG A 385 10.61 8.64 16.07
C ARG A 385 9.11 8.73 16.21
N ARG A 386 8.65 9.69 17.02
CA ARG A 386 7.26 10.14 16.99
C ARG A 386 7.02 11.01 15.76
N ARG A 387 5.77 11.00 15.29
CA ARG A 387 5.36 11.79 14.12
C ARG A 387 5.52 13.28 14.39
N SER A 388 6.00 14.02 13.39
CA SER A 388 6.21 15.46 13.43
C SER A 388 6.16 16.01 12.00
N LYS A 389 5.94 17.32 11.83
CA LYS A 389 5.95 17.96 10.50
C LYS A 389 7.22 17.61 9.72
N ALA A 390 7.11 17.53 8.40
CA ALA A 390 8.26 17.41 7.51
C ALA A 390 9.25 18.56 7.76
N LEU A 391 10.55 18.29 7.59
CA LEU A 391 11.60 19.30 7.76
C LEU A 391 11.82 20.16 6.51
N VAL A 392 11.33 19.68 5.37
CA VAL A 392 11.40 20.33 4.05
C VAL A 392 10.07 20.12 3.33
N ARG A 393 9.72 21.00 2.38
CA ARG A 393 8.60 20.75 1.46
C ARG A 393 9.11 20.06 0.21
N ALA A 394 8.35 19.11 -0.31
CA ALA A 394 8.74 18.44 -1.54
C ALA A 394 8.73 19.44 -2.71
N HIS A 395 9.75 19.34 -3.57
CA HIS A 395 9.91 20.21 -4.75
C HIS A 395 10.08 21.71 -4.49
N ASP A 396 10.34 22.13 -3.25
CA ASP A 396 10.82 23.50 -3.01
C ASP A 396 12.11 23.73 -3.83
N PRO A 397 12.32 24.92 -4.42
CA PRO A 397 13.50 25.21 -5.25
C PRO A 397 14.84 24.94 -4.54
N ASP A 398 14.85 25.06 -3.21
CA ASP A 398 16.02 24.81 -2.35
C ASP A 398 16.04 23.39 -1.75
N ASN A 399 15.03 22.56 -2.04
CA ASN A 399 14.97 21.16 -1.61
C ASN A 399 15.45 20.21 -2.73
N LEU A 400 16.62 19.62 -2.53
CA LEU A 400 17.22 18.64 -3.45
C LEU A 400 16.65 17.22 -3.28
N TRP A 401 15.74 17.01 -2.32
CA TRP A 401 15.21 15.69 -1.96
C TRP A 401 13.82 15.46 -2.54
N SER A 402 13.62 14.26 -3.08
CA SER A 402 12.30 13.80 -3.52
C SER A 402 11.35 13.57 -2.33
N ASP A 403 10.07 13.48 -2.65
CA ASP A 403 8.95 13.16 -1.76
C ASP A 403 9.11 11.82 -1.01
N ILE A 404 9.89 10.89 -1.57
CA ILE A 404 10.26 9.63 -0.92
C ILE A 404 11.40 9.73 0.10
N CYS A 405 12.05 10.88 0.27
CA CYS A 405 13.21 11.02 1.17
C CYS A 405 12.81 11.52 2.56
N LEU A 406 13.23 10.80 3.61
CA LEU A 406 13.12 11.27 4.99
C LEU A 406 14.30 12.16 5.35
N TYR A 407 14.21 13.43 4.96
CA TYR A 407 15.28 14.41 5.19
C TYR A 407 15.62 14.59 6.66
N ASN A 408 16.91 14.42 6.99
CA ASN A 408 17.50 14.66 8.30
C ASN A 408 16.71 14.04 9.48
N ARG A 409 16.23 12.80 9.29
CA ARG A 409 15.53 12.02 10.31
C ARG A 409 16.44 11.03 11.06
N GLY A 410 17.74 11.05 10.77
CA GLY A 410 18.72 10.11 11.33
C GLY A 410 18.53 8.70 10.78
N SER A 411 19.42 7.79 11.15
CA SER A 411 19.39 6.40 10.72
C SER A 411 19.81 5.44 11.83
N GLU A 412 19.33 4.22 11.75
CA GLU A 412 19.63 3.09 12.63
C GLU A 412 20.03 1.89 11.78
N PRO A 413 21.03 1.10 12.20
CA PRO A 413 21.42 -0.10 11.49
C PRO A 413 20.30 -1.15 11.55
N ILE A 414 20.06 -1.83 10.43
CA ILE A 414 19.18 -2.99 10.39
C ILE A 414 19.88 -4.15 11.11
N ARG A 415 19.12 -4.89 11.93
CA ARG A 415 19.67 -5.99 12.72
C ARG A 415 20.11 -7.14 11.79
N PRO A 416 21.18 -7.88 12.10
CA PRO A 416 21.65 -8.98 11.26
C PRO A 416 20.57 -10.01 10.89
N GLN A 417 19.72 -10.40 11.85
CA GLN A 417 18.63 -11.34 11.59
C GLN A 417 17.56 -10.81 10.63
N ASP A 418 17.36 -9.48 10.58
CA ASP A 418 16.41 -8.84 9.67
C ASP A 418 17.02 -8.81 8.25
N LEU A 419 18.34 -8.58 8.14
CA LEU A 419 19.08 -8.73 6.88
C LEU A 419 19.00 -10.16 6.34
N ASP A 420 19.13 -11.16 7.21
CA ASP A 420 19.00 -12.56 6.82
C ASP A 420 17.57 -12.87 6.32
N ALA A 421 16.55 -12.32 6.98
CA ALA A 421 15.16 -12.44 6.52
C ALA A 421 14.97 -11.80 5.14
N MET A 422 15.57 -10.63 4.89
CA MET A 422 15.49 -10.01 3.57
C MET A 422 16.17 -10.85 2.48
N GLN A 423 17.35 -11.41 2.76
CA GLN A 423 18.05 -12.31 1.83
C GLN A 423 17.20 -13.55 1.53
N ARG A 424 16.61 -14.19 2.55
CA ARG A 424 15.72 -15.34 2.36
C ARG A 424 14.53 -14.98 1.47
N LYS A 425 13.84 -13.88 1.73
CA LYS A 425 12.68 -13.45 0.93
C LYS A 425 13.04 -13.16 -0.52
N ILE A 426 14.17 -12.49 -0.79
CA ILE A 426 14.67 -12.25 -2.16
C ILE A 426 14.91 -13.58 -2.87
N ASN A 427 15.66 -14.48 -2.23
CA ASN A 427 15.99 -15.78 -2.82
C ASN A 427 14.72 -16.57 -3.14
N ASN A 428 13.81 -16.70 -2.18
CA ASN A 428 12.54 -17.40 -2.37
C ASN A 428 11.73 -16.80 -3.51
N ALA A 429 11.57 -15.47 -3.55
CA ALA A 429 10.80 -14.81 -4.60
C ALA A 429 11.41 -15.04 -5.98
N ILE A 430 12.73 -15.00 -6.10
CA ILE A 430 13.43 -15.30 -7.36
C ILE A 430 13.26 -16.77 -7.75
N ASP A 431 13.45 -17.70 -6.82
CA ASP A 431 13.32 -19.14 -7.09
C ASP A 431 11.92 -19.50 -7.60
N ILE A 432 10.89 -18.92 -6.97
CA ILE A 432 9.49 -19.08 -7.40
C ILE A 432 9.27 -18.47 -8.79
N ALA A 433 9.85 -17.30 -9.07
CA ALA A 433 9.76 -16.69 -10.40
C ALA A 433 10.39 -17.58 -11.48
N ILE A 434 11.59 -18.11 -11.24
CA ILE A 434 12.29 -19.06 -12.12
C ILE A 434 11.42 -20.30 -12.38
N GLN A 435 10.87 -20.89 -11.32
CA GLN A 435 10.02 -22.08 -11.43
C GLN A 435 8.77 -21.82 -12.29
N LEU A 436 8.07 -20.71 -12.05
CA LEU A 436 6.89 -20.34 -12.81
C LEU A 436 7.20 -20.08 -14.29
N ASP A 437 8.31 -19.41 -14.58
CA ASP A 437 8.73 -19.11 -15.94
C ASP A 437 9.11 -20.39 -16.70
N ALA A 438 9.78 -21.34 -16.04
CA ALA A 438 10.12 -22.64 -16.62
C ALA A 438 8.86 -23.46 -16.97
N VAL A 439 7.86 -23.50 -16.09
CA VAL A 439 6.61 -24.23 -16.34
C VAL A 439 5.81 -23.58 -17.48
N LYS A 440 5.73 -22.24 -17.50
CA LYS A 440 5.07 -21.50 -18.59
C LYS A 440 5.74 -21.78 -19.94
N ALA A 441 7.07 -21.73 -20.00
CA ALA A 441 7.82 -22.04 -21.23
C ALA A 441 7.57 -23.47 -21.74
N ALA A 442 7.48 -24.44 -20.84
CA ALA A 442 7.16 -25.83 -21.19
C ALA A 442 5.73 -25.99 -21.72
N GLN A 443 4.76 -25.25 -21.19
CA GLN A 443 3.37 -25.28 -21.66
C GLN A 443 3.18 -24.60 -23.03
N THR A 444 4.02 -23.62 -23.37
CA THR A 444 3.97 -22.88 -24.65
C THR A 444 4.80 -23.52 -25.77
N SER A 445 5.62 -24.51 -25.46
CA SER A 445 6.45 -25.20 -26.46
C SER A 445 5.57 -26.13 -27.31
N PRO A 446 5.56 -26.03 -28.65
CA PRO A 446 4.77 -26.93 -29.49
C PRO A 446 5.22 -28.37 -29.26
N ALA A 447 4.26 -29.29 -29.12
CA ALA A 447 4.55 -30.71 -29.02
C ALA A 447 5.43 -31.13 -30.21
N PRO A 448 6.50 -31.91 -29.99
CA PRO A 448 7.33 -32.38 -31.10
C PRO A 448 6.42 -33.11 -32.09
N LEU A 449 6.47 -32.69 -33.35
CA LEU A 449 5.81 -33.38 -34.47
C LEU A 449 6.32 -34.83 -34.48
N ALA A 450 5.44 -35.75 -34.12
CA ALA A 450 5.70 -37.19 -34.15
C ALA A 450 5.68 -37.73 -35.58
#